data_AF-A0A3C0EEP1-F1
#
_entry.id   AF-A0A3C0EEP1-F1
#
_cell.length_a   1.000
_cell.length_b   1.000
_cell.length_c   1.000
_cell.angle_alpha   90.00
_cell.angle_beta   90.00
_cell.angle_gamma   90.00
#
_symmetry.space_group_name_H-M   'P 1'
#
loop_
_entity.id
_entity.type
_entity.pdbx_description
1 polymer ?
#
loop_
_entity_poly.entity_id
_entity_poly.type
_entity_poly.pdbx_seq_one_letter_code
_entity_poly.pdbx_strand_id
1 'polypeptide(L)' 'MTGQRLESALGLKFRDPALLQQALVHRSLLNEQGGQPEDSYERMEYLGDAVLELTVST' A
#
# COMPACT_ATOMS: atom_id res chain seq x y z
N MET A 1 -4.16 -3.85 14.71
CA MET A 1 -4.55 -5.27 14.59
C MET A 1 -4.80 -5.73 13.15
N THR A 2 -5.26 -4.88 12.23
CA THR A 2 -5.59 -5.26 10.85
C THR A 2 -4.38 -5.71 10.02
N GLY A 3 -3.26 -4.98 10.08
CA GLY A 3 -2.06 -5.29 9.29
C GLY A 3 -1.53 -6.71 9.54
N GLN A 4 -1.45 -7.13 10.80
CA GLN A 4 -0.89 -8.44 11.18
C GLN A 4 -1.75 -9.64 10.74
N ARG A 5 -3.09 -9.45 10.65
CA ARG A 5 -3.99 -10.45 10.07
C ARG A 5 -3.81 -10.56 8.56
N LEU A 6 -3.64 -9.42 7.87
CA LEU A 6 -3.41 -9.37 6.43
C LEU A 6 -2.05 -9.98 6.05
N GLU A 7 -0.99 -9.67 6.80
CA GLU A 7 0.34 -10.29 6.67
C GLU A 7 0.26 -11.80 6.79
N SER A 8 -0.46 -12.30 7.80
CA SER A 8 -0.65 -13.73 8.01
C SER A 8 -1.45 -14.38 6.87
N ALA A 9 -2.49 -13.70 6.36
CA ALA A 9 -3.31 -14.20 5.26
C ALA A 9 -2.56 -14.23 3.92
N LEU A 10 -1.66 -13.26 3.68
CA LEU A 10 -0.82 -13.20 2.49
C LEU A 10 0.44 -14.07 2.60
N GLY A 11 0.78 -14.54 3.80
CA GLY A 11 2.03 -15.25 4.07
C GLY A 11 3.26 -14.35 3.92
N LEU A 12 3.09 -13.03 4.03
CA LEU A 12 4.14 -12.02 3.83
C LEU A 12 4.39 -11.27 5.14
N LYS A 13 5.66 -11.01 5.46
CA LYS A 13 6.05 -10.11 6.54
C LYS A 13 6.65 -8.85 5.96
N PHE A 14 6.05 -7.71 6.25
CA PHE A 14 6.58 -6.42 5.85
C PHE A 14 7.72 -6.05 6.80
N ARG A 15 8.88 -5.69 6.22
CA ARG A 15 10.02 -5.19 7.00
C ARG A 15 9.69 -3.86 7.68
N ASP A 16 8.90 -3.04 7.00
CA ASP A 16 8.40 -1.77 7.51
C ASP A 16 6.87 -1.80 7.57
N PRO A 17 6.27 -1.89 8.77
CA PRO A 17 4.82 -1.86 8.94
C PRO A 17 4.16 -0.58 8.43
N ALA A 18 4.88 0.54 8.37
CA ALA A 18 4.33 1.82 7.88
C ALA A 18 3.98 1.74 6.39
N LEU A 19 4.75 0.99 5.59
CA LEU A 19 4.45 0.76 4.18
C LEU A 19 3.13 -0.01 4.00
N LEU A 20 2.89 -1.01 4.85
CA LEU A 20 1.61 -1.73 4.84
C LEU A 20 0.45 -0.84 5.27
N GLN A 21 0.67 0.05 6.25
CA GLN A 21 -0.38 1.01 6.63
C GLN A 21 -0.69 1.95 5.46
N GLN A 22 0.34 2.56 4.86
CA GLN A 22 0.17 3.47 3.72
C GLN A 22 -0.50 2.81 2.52
N ALA A 23 -0.13 1.56 2.21
CA ALA A 23 -0.75 0.78 1.13
C ALA A 23 -2.26 0.55 1.32
N LEU A 24 -2.78 0.70 2.55
CA LEU A 24 -4.19 0.53 2.88
C LEU A 24 -4.93 1.88 3.02
N VAL A 25 -4.26 3.02 2.84
CA VAL A 25 -4.88 4.35 2.94
C VAL A 25 -5.36 4.81 1.57
N HIS A 26 -6.69 4.86 1.41
CA HIS A 26 -7.32 5.43 0.22
C HIS A 26 -7.41 6.96 0.31
N ARG A 27 -7.28 7.66 -0.83
CA ARG A 27 -7.30 9.14 -0.89
C ARG A 27 -8.59 9.75 -0.33
N SER A 28 -9.74 9.07 -0.44
CA SER A 28 -11.00 9.56 0.14
C SER A 28 -10.91 9.77 1.65
N LEU A 29 -10.21 8.88 2.37
CA LEU A 29 -10.02 8.99 3.81
C LEU A 29 -9.21 10.24 4.17
N LEU A 30 -8.18 10.54 3.38
CA LEU A 30 -7.32 11.71 3.58
C LEU A 30 -8.07 13.01 3.30
N ASN A 31 -8.93 13.01 2.29
CA ASN A 31 -9.79 14.15 1.96
C ASN A 31 -10.76 14.49 3.10
N GLU A 32 -11.21 13.49 3.87
CA GLU A 32 -12.14 13.69 5.00
C GLU A 32 -11.42 14.06 6.30
N GLN A 33 -10.21 13.53 6.53
CA GLN A 33 -9.49 13.68 7.80
C GLN A 33 -8.40 14.77 7.78
N GLY A 34 -8.15 15.39 6.63
CA GLY A 34 -7.16 16.47 6.48
C GLY A 34 -5.71 15.99 6.41
N GLY A 35 -5.49 14.80 5.83
CA GLY A 35 -4.14 14.24 5.60
C GLY A 35 -3.49 14.75 4.32
N GLN A 36 -2.19 14.47 4.14
CA GLN A 36 -1.51 14.87 2.91
C GLN A 36 -1.75 13.83 1.81
N PRO A 37 -1.95 14.19 0.53
CA PRO A 37 -2.18 13.24 -0.55
C PRO A 37 -1.11 12.14 -0.69
N GLU A 38 0.13 12.47 -0.33
CA GLU A 38 1.28 11.57 -0.30
C GLU A 38 1.17 10.42 0.72
N ASP A 39 0.26 10.52 1.69
CA ASP A 39 0.00 9.48 2.69
C ASP A 39 -0.91 8.36 2.15
N SER A 40 -1.38 8.48 0.90
CA SER A 40 -2.19 7.45 0.23
C SER A 40 -1.35 6.37 -0.45
N TYR A 41 -2.00 5.30 -0.88
CA TYR A 41 -1.36 4.23 -1.65
C TYR A 41 -1.04 4.61 -3.10
N GLU A 42 -1.53 5.72 -3.65
CA GLU A 42 -1.49 6.00 -5.11
C GLU A 42 -0.07 5.98 -5.69
N ARG A 43 0.93 6.46 -4.94
CA ARG A 43 2.33 6.38 -5.37
C ARG A 43 2.85 4.94 -5.43
N MET A 44 2.40 4.10 -4.50
CA MET A 44 2.74 2.69 -4.45
C MET A 44 2.02 1.91 -5.56
N GLU A 45 0.79 2.29 -5.90
CA GLU A 45 0.04 1.75 -7.05
C GLU A 45 0.77 2.05 -8.36
N TYR A 46 1.17 3.31 -8.58
CA TYR A 46 1.94 3.70 -9.77
C TYR A 46 3.24 2.90 -9.91
N LEU A 47 3.98 2.71 -8.80
CA LEU A 47 5.17 1.87 -8.80
C LEU A 47 4.85 0.39 -9.03
N GLY A 48 3.77 -0.09 -8.41
CA GLY A 48 3.30 -1.46 -8.49
C GLY A 48 2.95 -1.88 -9.91
N ASP A 49 2.30 -0.99 -10.68
CA ASP A 49 1.99 -1.21 -12.09
C ASP A 49 3.27 -1.42 -12.92
N ALA A 50 4.28 -0.57 -12.76
CA ALA A 50 5.55 -0.71 -13.48
C ALA A 50 6.30 -2.01 -13.11
N VAL A 51 6.27 -2.40 -11.83
CA VAL A 51 6.87 -3.66 -11.38
C VAL A 51 6.11 -4.87 -11.91
N LEU A 52 4.78 -4.82 -11.89
CA LEU A 52 3.94 -5.89 -12.43
C LEU A 52 4.21 -6.03 -13.93
N GLU A 53 4.15 -4.94 -14.69
CA GLU A 53 4.44 -4.91 -16.13
C GLU A 53 5.79 -5.55 -16.45
N LEU A 54 6.85 -5.17 -15.72
CA LEU A 54 8.17 -5.77 -15.88
C LEU A 54 8.17 -7.29 -15.62
N THR A 55 7.45 -7.72 -14.58
CA THR A 55 7.42 -9.14 -14.17
C THR A 55 6.65 -10.01 -15.16
N VAL A 56 5.58 -9.50 -15.78
CA VAL A 56 4.81 -10.27 -16.78
C VAL A 56 5.46 -10.23 -18.17
N SER A 57 6.25 -9.19 -18.45
CA SER A 57 6.92 -9.00 -19.75
C SER A 57 8.27 -9.72 -19.86
N THR A 58 8.76 -10.33 -18.76
CA THR A 58 10.01 -11.11 -18.72
C THR A 58 9.75 -12.61 -18.74
#